data_AF-A0A0R1NX87-F1
#
_entry.id   AF-A0A0R1NX87-F1
#
_cell.length_a   1.000
_cell.length_b   1.000
_cell.length_c   1.000
_cell.angle_alpha   90.00
_cell.angle_beta   90.00
_cell.angle_gamma   90.00
#
_symmetry.space_group_name_H-M   'P 1'
#
loop_
_entity.id
_entity.type
_entity.pdbx_description
1 polymer ?
#
loop_
_entity_poly.entity_id
_entity_poly.type
_entity_poly.pdbx_seq_one_letter_code
_entity_poly.pdbx_strand_id
1 'polypeptide(L)'
;MKRFWFERKTDQREFPLLDTKLDQWRLWALLLFVSIGTVIWVAFAAAMNFKSFLATTVFDDMIPAIIMIGGVLYLSQGHLLRLFGKPRWSDFGFGAIMFILQLIYAYVAATVIPKLGGSLGENGAATQIGKSSNKLMAYFQSIFSDLFDLMNEELLSIVIFLTIAALLIQYYHLNRRAGLGIAMLASMFIFGMLHFQTYNWNLVQMLAIIAIERFFLNATFIRSKTIWPSYVAHMVFDGLAFLAAMYYLPVH
;
A
#
# COMPACT_ATOMS: atom_id res chain seq x y z
N MET A 1 8.94 3.48 27.56
CA MET A 1 7.70 3.22 26.81
C MET A 1 7.66 1.77 26.33
N LYS A 2 6.54 1.05 26.48
CA LYS A 2 6.45 -0.33 25.99
C LYS A 2 6.38 -0.32 24.45
N ARG A 3 7.21 -1.13 23.79
CA ARG A 3 7.29 -1.25 22.31
C ARG A 3 5.99 -1.76 21.70
N PHE A 4 5.69 -1.34 20.47
CA PHE A 4 4.61 -1.90 19.65
C PHE A 4 5.08 -3.20 18.95
N TRP A 5 4.16 -4.13 18.69
CA TRP A 5 4.39 -5.57 18.47
C TRP A 5 5.60 -5.92 17.59
N PHE A 6 5.75 -5.28 16.43
CA PHE A 6 6.76 -5.65 15.43
C PHE A 6 8.06 -4.84 15.51
N GLU A 7 8.14 -3.87 16.43
CA GLU A 7 9.35 -3.07 16.61
C GLU A 7 10.51 -3.93 17.14
N ARG A 8 11.68 -3.83 16.51
CA ARG A 8 12.86 -4.57 16.97
C ARG A 8 13.40 -4.02 18.28
N LYS A 9 13.95 -4.94 19.08
CA LYS A 9 14.44 -4.60 20.43
C LYS A 9 15.75 -3.79 20.46
N THR A 10 16.54 -3.84 19.41
CA THR A 10 17.87 -3.22 19.34
C THR A 10 18.02 -2.38 18.06
N ASP A 11 16.92 -1.88 17.51
CA ASP A 11 16.99 -1.00 16.34
C ASP A 11 17.48 0.39 16.74
N GLN A 12 18.51 0.85 16.05
CA GLN A 12 19.09 2.20 16.20
C GLN A 12 18.59 3.14 15.10
N ARG A 13 17.83 2.63 14.12
CA ARG A 13 17.24 3.46 13.06
C ARG A 13 16.11 4.29 13.65
N GLU A 14 16.11 5.57 13.33
CA GLU A 14 14.99 6.45 13.63
C GLU A 14 13.72 5.94 12.97
N PHE A 15 12.62 6.04 13.69
CA PHE A 15 11.29 5.80 13.19
C PHE A 15 10.81 7.08 12.49
N PRO A 16 10.64 7.08 11.15
CA PRO A 16 10.26 8.27 10.40
C PRO A 16 9.02 8.93 11.01
N LEU A 17 9.04 10.27 11.16
CA LEU A 17 8.01 11.12 11.79
C LEU A 17 7.67 10.87 13.26
N LEU A 18 8.12 9.79 13.88
CA LEU A 18 7.86 9.56 15.31
C LEU A 18 8.99 10.07 16.19
N ASP A 19 10.23 9.97 15.70
CA ASP A 19 11.43 10.44 16.42
C ASP A 19 11.80 11.89 16.02
N THR A 20 11.07 12.47 15.07
CA THR A 20 11.15 13.89 14.68
C THR A 20 9.78 14.53 14.80
N LYS A 21 9.71 15.73 15.41
CA LYS A 21 8.46 16.46 15.59
C LYS A 21 8.29 17.51 14.48
N LEU A 22 7.34 17.27 13.58
CA LEU A 22 6.87 18.26 12.61
C LEU A 22 5.75 19.11 13.21
N ASP A 23 5.56 20.33 12.71
CA ASP A 23 4.37 21.13 13.05
C ASP A 23 3.07 20.37 12.75
N GLN A 24 2.08 20.51 13.63
CA GLN A 24 0.82 19.78 13.53
C GLN A 24 0.09 20.02 12.20
N TRP A 25 0.13 21.26 11.69
CA TRP A 25 -0.52 21.60 10.42
C TRP A 25 0.13 20.88 9.23
N ARG A 26 1.45 20.60 9.27
CA ARG A 26 2.16 19.82 8.25
C ARG A 26 1.71 18.38 8.25
N LEU A 27 1.45 17.81 9.43
CA LEU A 27 0.89 16.46 9.56
C LEU A 27 -0.52 16.42 8.94
N TRP A 28 -1.40 17.37 9.26
CA TRP A 28 -2.71 17.43 8.61
C TRP A 28 -2.61 17.64 7.10
N ALA A 29 -1.72 18.52 6.65
CA ALA A 29 -1.48 18.76 5.23
C ALA A 29 -0.95 17.50 4.52
N LEU A 30 -0.05 16.73 5.14
CA LEU A 30 0.41 15.43 4.63
C LEU A 30 -0.76 14.47 4.46
N LEU A 31 -1.59 14.32 5.49
CA LEU A 31 -2.73 13.40 5.46
C LEU A 31 -3.74 13.77 4.37
N LEU A 32 -4.07 15.06 4.24
CA LEU A 32 -4.96 15.56 3.20
C LEU A 32 -4.35 15.42 1.82
N PHE A 33 -3.06 15.77 1.65
CA PHE A 33 -2.36 15.66 0.38
C PHE A 33 -2.35 14.23 -0.14
N VAL A 34 -1.93 13.25 0.68
CA VAL A 34 -1.87 11.86 0.21
C VAL A 34 -3.27 11.29 -0.01
N SER A 35 -4.22 11.54 0.89
CA SER A 35 -5.55 10.92 0.80
C SER A 35 -6.43 11.57 -0.28
N ILE A 36 -6.62 12.89 -0.20
CA ILE A 36 -7.49 13.62 -1.14
C ILE A 36 -6.79 13.78 -2.48
N GLY A 37 -5.47 14.00 -2.50
CA GLY A 37 -4.70 14.07 -3.73
C GLY A 37 -4.80 12.78 -4.55
N THR A 38 -4.73 11.60 -3.91
CA THR A 38 -4.95 10.33 -4.61
C THR A 38 -6.36 10.22 -5.16
N VAL A 39 -7.40 10.58 -4.41
CA VAL A 39 -8.79 10.54 -4.91
C VAL A 39 -8.99 11.47 -6.10
N ILE A 40 -8.44 12.68 -6.04
CA ILE A 40 -8.48 13.64 -7.16
C ILE A 40 -7.75 13.06 -8.37
N TRP A 41 -6.58 12.45 -8.17
CA TRP A 41 -5.80 11.87 -9.26
C TRP A 41 -6.54 10.71 -9.93
N VAL A 42 -7.09 9.77 -9.14
CA VAL A 42 -7.87 8.64 -9.64
C VAL A 42 -9.08 9.13 -10.46
N ALA A 43 -9.79 10.15 -9.96
CA ALA A 43 -10.91 10.74 -10.69
C ALA A 43 -10.48 11.42 -12.00
N PHE A 44 -9.33 12.13 -11.99
CA PHE A 44 -8.75 12.74 -13.17
C PHE A 44 -8.32 11.70 -14.21
N ALA A 45 -7.55 10.69 -13.81
CA ALA A 45 -7.12 9.57 -14.65
C ALA A 45 -8.31 8.87 -15.32
N ALA A 46 -9.34 8.55 -14.53
CA ALA A 46 -10.57 7.95 -15.04
C ALA A 46 -11.29 8.83 -16.07
N ALA A 47 -11.32 10.16 -15.87
CA ALA A 47 -11.91 11.09 -16.81
C ALA A 47 -11.12 11.23 -18.12
N MET A 48 -9.79 11.15 -18.04
CA MET A 48 -8.89 11.22 -19.20
C MET A 48 -8.89 9.92 -20.02
N ASN A 49 -9.15 8.77 -19.37
CA ASN A 49 -9.30 7.46 -20.01
C ASN A 49 -8.12 7.12 -20.95
N PHE A 50 -6.90 7.16 -20.41
CA PHE A 50 -5.70 6.82 -21.17
C PHE A 50 -5.76 5.36 -21.65
N LYS A 51 -5.61 5.13 -22.96
CA LYS A 51 -5.81 3.80 -23.56
C LYS A 51 -4.52 3.07 -23.95
N SER A 52 -3.44 3.79 -24.17
CA SER A 52 -2.17 3.18 -24.56
C SER A 52 -1.34 2.88 -23.32
N PHE A 53 -0.66 1.74 -23.33
CA PHE A 53 0.25 1.33 -22.25
C PHE A 53 1.21 2.46 -21.84
N LEU A 54 1.81 3.16 -22.82
CA LEU A 54 2.73 4.26 -22.52
C LEU A 54 2.02 5.45 -21.84
N ALA A 55 0.82 5.80 -22.29
CA ALA A 55 0.07 6.90 -21.68
C ALA A 55 -0.36 6.56 -20.25
N THR A 56 -0.93 5.36 -20.03
CA THR A 56 -1.28 4.87 -18.68
C THR A 56 -0.04 4.85 -17.79
N THR A 57 1.07 4.26 -18.23
CA THR A 57 2.28 4.19 -17.40
C THR A 57 2.79 5.57 -16.99
N VAL A 58 2.83 6.52 -17.92
CA VAL A 58 3.35 7.87 -17.64
C VAL A 58 2.37 8.68 -16.80
N PHE A 59 1.10 8.73 -17.20
CA PHE A 59 0.11 9.62 -16.59
C PHE A 59 -0.60 9.00 -15.39
N ASP A 60 -0.88 7.71 -15.37
CA ASP A 60 -1.57 7.06 -14.26
C ASP A 60 -0.61 6.60 -13.16
N ASP A 61 0.66 6.30 -13.49
CA ASP A 61 1.58 5.71 -12.50
C ASP A 61 2.79 6.61 -12.17
N MET A 62 3.57 7.03 -13.19
CA MET A 62 4.84 7.75 -12.97
C MET A 62 4.66 9.18 -12.48
N ILE A 63 3.81 9.98 -13.15
CA ILE A 63 3.54 11.37 -12.76
C ILE A 63 3.00 11.47 -11.32
N PRO A 64 1.96 10.70 -10.91
CA PRO A 64 1.49 10.78 -9.53
C PRO A 64 2.57 10.31 -8.55
N ALA A 65 3.44 9.36 -8.90
CA ALA A 65 4.59 9.00 -8.05
C ALA A 65 5.57 10.15 -7.83
N ILE A 66 5.89 10.88 -8.89
CA ILE A 66 6.77 12.06 -8.79
C ILE A 66 6.10 13.14 -7.92
N ILE A 67 4.81 13.40 -8.13
CA ILE A 67 4.04 14.38 -7.35
C ILE A 67 3.95 13.95 -5.88
N MET A 68 3.62 12.68 -5.63
CA MET A 68 3.49 12.09 -4.30
C MET A 68 4.81 12.21 -3.53
N ILE A 69 5.92 11.75 -4.12
CA ILE A 69 7.26 11.87 -3.53
C ILE A 69 7.58 13.35 -3.27
N GLY A 70 7.43 14.22 -4.26
CA GLY A 70 7.73 15.65 -4.14
C GLY A 70 6.93 16.33 -3.02
N GLY A 71 5.61 16.11 -2.98
CA GLY A 71 4.72 16.68 -1.96
C GLY A 71 4.98 16.13 -0.56
N VAL A 72 5.20 14.82 -0.43
CA VAL A 72 5.58 14.17 0.83
C VAL A 72 6.90 14.74 1.35
N LEU A 73 7.90 14.91 0.50
CA LEU A 73 9.20 15.49 0.89
C LEU A 73 9.08 16.96 1.28
N TYR A 74 8.32 17.75 0.51
CA TYR A 74 8.10 19.16 0.80
C TYR A 74 7.38 19.37 2.14
N LEU A 75 6.25 18.69 2.35
CA LEU A 75 5.44 18.85 3.56
C LEU A 75 6.14 18.30 4.80
N SER A 76 6.90 17.21 4.64
CA SER A 76 7.72 16.64 5.72
C SER A 76 9.08 17.31 5.93
N GLN A 77 9.38 18.41 5.23
CA GLN A 77 10.68 19.11 5.31
C GLN A 77 11.88 18.16 5.08
N GLY A 78 11.72 17.18 4.20
CA GLY A 78 12.74 16.17 3.90
C GLY A 78 12.87 15.05 4.92
N HIS A 79 12.18 15.08 6.07
CA HIS A 79 12.29 14.04 7.11
C HIS A 79 11.86 12.65 6.61
N LEU A 80 10.96 12.58 5.62
CA LEU A 80 10.52 11.33 5.02
C LEU A 80 11.45 10.77 3.92
N LEU A 81 12.56 11.44 3.55
CA LEU A 81 13.60 10.82 2.72
C LEU A 81 14.13 9.51 3.34
N ARG A 82 14.06 9.41 4.67
CA ARG A 82 14.49 8.24 5.44
C ARG A 82 13.68 6.97 5.15
N LEU A 83 12.48 7.10 4.58
CA LEU A 83 11.72 5.95 4.08
C LEU A 83 12.54 5.13 3.08
N PHE A 84 13.39 5.79 2.31
CA PHE A 84 14.24 5.18 1.29
C PHE A 84 15.60 4.73 1.83
N GLY A 85 15.81 4.75 3.15
CA GLY A 85 17.03 4.30 3.79
C GLY A 85 17.39 2.84 3.48
N LYS A 86 18.67 2.48 3.62
CA LYS A 86 19.16 1.15 3.25
C LYS A 86 18.54 0.05 4.16
N PRO A 87 17.86 -0.96 3.58
CA PRO A 87 17.33 -2.09 4.36
C PRO A 87 18.44 -3.03 4.80
N ARG A 88 18.19 -3.85 5.82
CA ARG A 88 19.03 -4.99 6.18
C ARG A 88 18.47 -6.25 5.53
N TRP A 89 19.33 -7.24 5.24
CA TRP A 89 18.89 -8.55 4.77
C TRP A 89 17.88 -9.23 5.71
N SER A 90 18.06 -9.09 7.02
CA SER A 90 17.08 -9.59 8.00
C SER A 90 15.72 -8.89 7.95
N ASP A 91 15.62 -7.70 7.36
CA ASP A 91 14.32 -7.04 7.14
C ASP A 91 13.55 -7.72 6.00
N PHE A 92 14.23 -8.10 4.91
CA PHE A 92 13.64 -8.92 3.85
C PHE A 92 13.25 -10.32 4.35
N GLY A 93 14.05 -10.93 5.23
CA GLY A 93 13.68 -12.21 5.86
C GLY A 93 12.38 -12.12 6.67
N PHE A 94 12.12 -11.00 7.34
CA PHE A 94 10.84 -10.77 8.01
C PHE A 94 9.71 -10.44 7.02
N GLY A 95 10.01 -9.65 5.98
CA GLY A 95 9.08 -9.39 4.88
C GLY A 95 8.61 -10.68 4.22
N ALA A 96 9.50 -11.64 3.99
CA ALA A 96 9.16 -12.96 3.45
C ALA A 96 8.22 -13.75 4.38
N ILE A 97 8.42 -13.69 5.70
CA ILE A 97 7.50 -14.32 6.65
C ILE A 97 6.12 -13.66 6.58
N MET A 98 6.06 -12.32 6.58
CA MET A 98 4.79 -11.59 6.48
C MET A 98 4.07 -11.84 5.17
N PHE A 99 4.82 -11.92 4.07
CA PHE A 99 4.33 -12.30 2.75
C PHE A 99 3.72 -13.71 2.72
N ILE A 100 4.38 -14.71 3.33
CA ILE A 100 3.81 -16.07 3.44
C ILE A 100 2.50 -16.05 4.24
N LEU A 101 2.47 -15.31 5.36
CA LEU A 101 1.24 -15.17 6.16
C LEU A 101 0.14 -14.46 5.36
N GLN A 102 0.50 -13.45 4.57
CA GLN A 102 -0.41 -12.75 3.66
C GLN A 102 -0.99 -13.69 2.59
N LEU A 103 -0.17 -14.54 1.96
CA LEU A 103 -0.64 -15.55 1.01
C LEU A 103 -1.61 -16.54 1.64
N ILE A 104 -1.28 -17.05 2.83
CA ILE A 104 -2.18 -17.96 3.58
C ILE A 104 -3.50 -17.26 3.88
N TYR A 105 -3.44 -16.02 4.35
CA TYR A 105 -4.62 -15.22 4.64
C TYR A 105 -5.49 -15.02 3.39
N ALA A 106 -4.88 -14.57 2.28
CA ALA A 106 -5.58 -14.33 1.03
C ALA A 106 -6.27 -15.60 0.50
N TYR A 107 -5.58 -16.75 0.55
CA TYR A 107 -6.16 -18.04 0.18
C TYR A 107 -7.34 -18.44 1.08
N VAL A 108 -7.20 -18.29 2.40
CA VAL A 108 -8.29 -18.59 3.34
C VAL A 108 -9.47 -17.66 3.11
N ALA A 109 -9.24 -16.35 2.96
CA ALA A 109 -10.31 -15.39 2.72
C ALA A 109 -11.03 -15.67 1.40
N ALA A 110 -10.29 -15.93 0.33
CA ALA A 110 -10.84 -16.25 -0.99
C ALA A 110 -11.68 -17.54 -1.01
N THR A 111 -11.43 -18.47 -0.09
CA THR A 111 -12.20 -19.73 0.02
C THR A 111 -13.36 -19.65 1.02
N VAL A 112 -13.20 -18.90 2.10
CA VAL A 112 -14.20 -18.79 3.18
C VAL A 112 -15.32 -17.80 2.82
N ILE A 113 -14.99 -16.64 2.25
CA ILE A 113 -16.00 -15.61 1.94
C ILE A 113 -17.11 -16.15 1.02
N PRO A 114 -16.80 -16.86 -0.09
CA PRO A 114 -17.85 -17.47 -0.91
C PRO A 114 -18.68 -18.53 -0.18
N LYS A 115 -18.06 -19.34 0.69
CA LYS A 115 -18.77 -20.36 1.49
C LYS A 115 -19.74 -19.75 2.51
N LEU A 116 -19.49 -18.52 2.94
CA LEU A 116 -20.38 -17.76 3.82
C LEU A 116 -21.45 -16.96 3.05
N GLY A 117 -21.56 -17.16 1.73
CA GLY A 117 -22.53 -16.46 0.88
C GLY A 117 -22.08 -15.08 0.40
N GLY A 118 -20.82 -14.70 0.63
CA GLY A 118 -20.23 -13.50 0.03
C GLY A 118 -19.82 -13.72 -1.43
N SER A 119 -19.49 -12.63 -2.12
CA SER A 119 -18.89 -12.66 -3.46
C SER A 119 -17.52 -11.99 -3.45
N LEU A 120 -16.72 -12.28 -4.47
CA LEU A 120 -15.46 -11.58 -4.75
C LEU A 120 -15.62 -10.87 -6.09
N GLY A 121 -15.31 -9.58 -6.12
CA GLY A 121 -15.24 -8.79 -7.34
C GLY A 121 -13.99 -9.12 -8.15
N GLU A 122 -14.13 -9.04 -9.48
CA GLU A 122 -13.01 -9.14 -10.41
C GLU A 122 -12.11 -7.91 -10.28
N ASN A 123 -10.79 -8.12 -10.31
CA ASN A 123 -9.83 -7.04 -10.47
C ASN A 123 -9.68 -6.73 -11.97
N GLY A 124 -9.78 -5.45 -12.35
CA GLY A 124 -9.74 -5.02 -13.75
C GLY A 124 -8.44 -5.37 -14.46
N ALA A 125 -7.27 -5.15 -13.82
CA ALA A 125 -5.97 -5.48 -14.38
C ALA A 125 -5.80 -7.00 -14.55
N ALA A 126 -6.15 -7.79 -13.54
CA ALA A 126 -6.13 -9.25 -13.63
C ALA A 126 -7.03 -9.77 -14.77
N THR A 127 -8.21 -9.17 -14.94
CA THR A 127 -9.16 -9.51 -16.01
C THR A 127 -8.61 -9.16 -17.39
N GLN A 128 -7.97 -8.00 -17.54
CA GLN A 128 -7.32 -7.59 -18.80
C GLN A 128 -6.20 -8.55 -19.19
N ILE A 129 -5.35 -8.98 -18.24
CA ILE A 129 -4.32 -9.99 -18.49
C ILE A 129 -4.94 -11.32 -18.91
N GLY A 130 -5.96 -11.78 -18.17
CA GLY A 130 -6.63 -13.06 -18.40
C GLY A 130 -7.29 -13.17 -19.78
N LYS A 131 -7.85 -12.06 -20.28
CA LYS A 131 -8.57 -11.97 -21.56
C LYS A 131 -7.70 -11.48 -22.73
N SER A 132 -6.45 -11.08 -22.48
CA SER A 132 -5.55 -10.57 -23.52
C SER A 132 -5.23 -11.63 -24.57
N SER A 133 -5.17 -11.23 -25.84
CA SER A 133 -4.69 -12.08 -26.95
C SER A 133 -3.22 -12.45 -26.79
N ASN A 134 -2.42 -11.57 -26.17
CA ASN A 134 -1.04 -11.84 -25.78
C ASN A 134 -0.90 -11.64 -24.27
N LYS A 135 -1.24 -12.69 -23.52
CA LYS A 135 -1.23 -12.64 -22.04
C LYS A 135 0.15 -12.37 -21.45
N LEU A 136 1.21 -12.89 -22.07
CA LEU A 136 2.58 -12.67 -21.60
C LEU A 136 2.98 -11.20 -21.71
N MET A 137 2.67 -10.55 -22.84
CA MET A 137 2.90 -9.11 -23.01
C MET A 137 2.08 -8.29 -22.02
N ALA A 138 0.79 -8.61 -21.85
CA ALA A 138 -0.08 -7.93 -20.89
C ALA A 138 0.44 -8.06 -19.46
N TYR A 139 0.88 -9.26 -19.06
CA TYR A 139 1.52 -9.51 -17.78
C TYR A 139 2.77 -8.64 -17.58
N PHE A 140 3.70 -8.63 -18.55
CA PHE A 140 4.90 -7.79 -18.45
C PHE A 140 4.60 -6.29 -18.39
N GLN A 141 3.57 -5.84 -19.12
CA GLN A 141 3.10 -4.46 -19.06
C GLN A 141 2.56 -4.11 -17.67
N SER A 142 1.72 -4.96 -17.09
CA SER A 142 1.23 -4.78 -15.71
C SER A 142 2.37 -4.73 -14.70
N ILE A 143 3.30 -5.69 -14.72
CA ILE A 143 4.44 -5.70 -13.80
C ILE A 143 5.31 -4.44 -13.94
N PHE A 144 5.47 -3.91 -15.16
CA PHE A 144 6.24 -2.68 -15.37
C PHE A 144 5.53 -1.44 -14.83
N SER A 145 4.22 -1.35 -15.06
CA SER A 145 3.35 -0.29 -14.53
C SER A 145 3.32 -0.30 -12.99
N ASP A 146 3.17 -1.49 -12.39
CA ASP A 146 3.16 -1.73 -10.95
C ASP A 146 4.43 -1.22 -10.23
N LEU A 147 5.57 -1.14 -10.92
CA LEU A 147 6.79 -0.57 -10.33
C LEU A 147 6.54 0.83 -9.77
N PHE A 148 5.72 1.62 -10.46
CA PHE A 148 5.40 2.99 -10.06
C PHE A 148 4.11 3.03 -9.24
N ASP A 149 3.10 2.29 -9.65
CA ASP A 149 1.80 2.33 -8.98
C ASP A 149 1.86 1.75 -7.56
N LEU A 150 2.50 0.59 -7.36
CA LEU A 150 2.63 0.02 -6.01
C LEU A 150 3.57 0.85 -5.12
N MET A 151 4.45 1.68 -5.69
CA MET A 151 5.22 2.66 -4.93
C MET A 151 4.31 3.81 -4.44
N ASN A 152 3.35 4.25 -5.26
CA ASN A 152 2.30 5.19 -4.85
C ASN A 152 1.51 4.65 -3.67
N GLU A 153 1.05 3.40 -3.78
CA GLU A 153 0.27 2.74 -2.75
C GLU A 153 1.02 2.56 -1.42
N GLU A 154 2.30 2.15 -1.49
CA GLU A 154 3.16 2.04 -0.31
C GLU A 154 3.39 3.40 0.34
N LEU A 155 3.71 4.43 -0.46
CA LEU A 155 3.89 5.80 0.06
C LEU A 155 2.62 6.34 0.69
N LEU A 156 1.49 6.21 0.01
CA LEU A 156 0.17 6.62 0.50
C LEU A 156 -0.12 5.98 1.86
N SER A 157 -0.05 4.65 1.93
CA SER A 157 -0.45 3.91 3.11
C SER A 157 0.50 4.09 4.30
N ILE A 158 1.81 4.11 4.06
CA ILE A 158 2.83 4.36 5.10
C ILE A 158 2.76 5.80 5.58
N VAL A 159 2.59 6.79 4.70
CA VAL A 159 2.48 8.20 5.11
C VAL A 159 1.20 8.43 5.92
N ILE A 160 0.07 7.84 5.55
CA ILE A 160 -1.15 7.84 6.39
C ILE A 160 -0.85 7.28 7.77
N PHE A 161 -0.25 6.09 7.83
CA PHE A 161 0.11 5.44 9.10
C PHE A 161 1.02 6.33 9.97
N LEU A 162 2.11 6.84 9.40
CA LEU A 162 3.08 7.66 10.13
C LEU A 162 2.47 8.97 10.63
N THR A 163 1.70 9.62 9.78
CA THR A 163 1.09 10.93 10.06
C THR A 163 0.05 10.82 11.18
N ILE A 164 -0.82 9.82 11.12
CA ILE A 164 -1.81 9.56 12.17
C ILE A 164 -1.09 9.17 13.47
N ALA A 165 -0.07 8.31 13.40
CA ALA A 165 0.69 7.93 14.59
C ALA A 165 1.38 9.15 15.23
N ALA A 166 1.99 10.04 14.43
CA ALA A 166 2.62 11.27 14.90
C ALA A 166 1.60 12.21 15.56
N LEU A 167 0.44 12.45 14.94
CA LEU A 167 -0.64 13.24 15.53
C LEU A 167 -1.07 12.67 16.88
N LEU A 168 -1.37 11.37 16.94
CA LEU A 168 -1.87 10.72 18.15
C LEU A 168 -0.84 10.75 19.29
N ILE A 169 0.43 10.49 18.99
CA ILE A 169 1.49 10.36 20.01
C ILE A 169 2.02 11.74 20.43
N GLN A 170 2.30 12.63 19.48
CA GLN A 170 3.01 13.89 19.74
C GLN A 170 2.07 15.05 20.10
N TYR A 171 0.82 15.01 19.63
CA TYR A 171 -0.15 16.12 19.79
C TYR A 171 -1.38 15.74 20.61
N TYR A 172 -1.87 14.49 20.51
CA TYR A 172 -2.97 14.00 21.34
C TYR A 172 -2.54 13.16 22.53
N HIS A 173 -1.22 13.05 22.76
CA HIS A 173 -0.61 12.45 23.95
C HIS A 173 -1.01 10.99 24.23
N LEU A 174 -1.43 10.24 23.21
CA LEU A 174 -1.61 8.81 23.34
C LEU A 174 -0.26 8.13 23.55
N ASN A 175 -0.24 7.08 24.37
CA ASN A 175 0.95 6.27 24.50
C ASN A 175 1.29 5.59 23.15
N ARG A 176 2.58 5.29 22.94
CA ARG A 176 3.10 4.74 21.69
C ARG A 176 2.33 3.52 21.17
N ARG A 177 1.89 2.61 22.06
CA ARG A 177 1.15 1.41 21.64
C ARG A 177 -0.23 1.76 21.11
N ALA A 178 -0.96 2.61 21.82
CA ALA A 178 -2.29 3.05 21.41
C ALA A 178 -2.21 3.87 20.10
N GLY A 179 -1.28 4.83 20.03
CA GLY A 179 -1.10 5.65 18.84
C GLY A 179 -0.75 4.83 17.58
N LEU A 180 0.21 3.89 17.69
CA LEU A 180 0.56 3.03 16.55
C LEU A 180 -0.54 2.01 16.21
N GLY A 181 -1.26 1.49 17.21
CA GLY A 181 -2.38 0.58 16.99
C GLY A 181 -3.53 1.23 16.23
N ILE A 182 -3.93 2.43 16.64
CA ILE A 182 -5.00 3.19 15.97
C ILE A 182 -4.53 3.62 14.57
N ALA A 183 -3.29 4.08 14.42
CA ALA A 183 -2.76 4.46 13.12
C ALA A 183 -2.68 3.28 12.14
N MET A 184 -2.34 2.08 12.62
CA MET A 184 -2.38 0.84 11.84
C MET A 184 -3.79 0.59 11.31
N LEU A 185 -4.79 0.59 12.20
CA LEU A 185 -6.19 0.36 11.84
C LEU A 185 -6.71 1.43 10.86
N ALA A 186 -6.35 2.70 11.06
CA ALA A 186 -6.76 3.78 10.19
C ALA A 186 -6.12 3.68 8.79
N SER A 187 -4.83 3.36 8.70
CA SER A 187 -4.13 3.13 7.43
C SER A 187 -4.73 1.94 6.67
N MET A 188 -5.01 0.83 7.36
CA MET A 188 -5.69 -0.33 6.78
C MET A 188 -7.08 0.04 6.23
N PHE A 189 -7.88 0.74 7.03
CA PHE A 189 -9.24 1.15 6.65
C PHE A 189 -9.23 2.08 5.43
N ILE A 190 -8.43 3.14 5.46
CA ILE A 190 -8.35 4.11 4.35
C ILE A 190 -7.86 3.42 3.08
N PHE A 191 -6.83 2.58 3.19
CA PHE A 191 -6.29 1.83 2.06
C PHE A 191 -7.37 0.92 1.42
N GLY A 192 -8.07 0.12 2.22
CA GLY A 192 -9.17 -0.72 1.71
C GLY A 192 -10.30 0.09 1.09
N MET A 193 -10.65 1.26 1.67
CA MET A 193 -11.70 2.13 1.14
C MET A 193 -11.33 2.79 -0.20
N LEU A 194 -10.05 3.09 -0.45
CA LEU A 194 -9.59 3.66 -1.71
C LEU A 194 -9.75 2.68 -2.90
N HIS A 195 -9.87 1.38 -2.62
CA HIS A 195 -10.07 0.34 -3.63
C HIS A 195 -11.54 0.12 -4.04
N PHE A 196 -12.42 1.07 -3.73
CA PHE A 196 -13.85 0.95 -3.99
C PHE A 196 -14.18 0.72 -5.47
N GLN A 197 -13.45 1.34 -6.40
CA GLN A 197 -13.67 1.11 -7.84
C GLN A 197 -13.12 -0.26 -8.27
N THR A 198 -11.93 -0.62 -7.81
CA THR A 198 -11.23 -1.86 -8.19
C THR A 198 -12.05 -3.11 -7.91
N TYR A 199 -12.82 -3.11 -6.82
CA TYR A 199 -13.63 -4.25 -6.41
C TYR A 199 -15.15 -3.99 -6.48
N ASN A 200 -15.58 -3.08 -7.35
CA ASN A 200 -17.01 -2.80 -7.61
C ASN A 200 -17.82 -2.56 -6.31
N TRP A 201 -17.28 -1.76 -5.39
CA TRP A 201 -17.87 -1.46 -4.08
C TRP A 201 -18.11 -2.68 -3.17
N ASN A 202 -17.42 -3.80 -3.40
CA ASN A 202 -17.49 -4.96 -2.51
C ASN A 202 -16.80 -4.68 -1.17
N LEU A 203 -17.57 -4.17 -0.21
CA LEU A 203 -17.09 -3.80 1.12
C LEU A 203 -16.45 -4.96 1.88
N VAL A 204 -16.92 -6.20 1.68
CA VAL A 204 -16.35 -7.38 2.34
C VAL A 204 -14.94 -7.62 1.81
N GLN A 205 -14.74 -7.60 0.50
CA GLN A 205 -13.41 -7.74 -0.08
C GLN A 205 -12.50 -6.57 0.29
N MET A 206 -12.99 -5.33 0.23
CA MET A 206 -12.23 -4.13 0.59
C MET A 206 -11.74 -4.16 2.04
N LEU A 207 -12.58 -4.54 3.00
CA LEU A 207 -12.24 -4.48 4.43
C LEU A 207 -11.67 -5.79 4.98
N ALA A 208 -12.09 -6.94 4.46
CA ALA A 208 -11.64 -8.24 4.95
C ALA A 208 -10.49 -8.82 4.13
N ILE A 209 -10.22 -8.35 2.91
CA ILE A 209 -9.06 -8.81 2.13
C ILE A 209 -8.05 -7.67 2.01
N ILE A 210 -8.43 -6.58 1.36
CA ILE A 210 -7.49 -5.50 0.97
C ILE A 210 -6.95 -4.73 2.18
N ALA A 211 -7.83 -4.34 3.11
CA ALA A 211 -7.38 -3.68 4.34
C ALA A 211 -6.49 -4.59 5.20
N ILE A 212 -6.70 -5.91 5.19
CA ILE A 212 -5.90 -6.85 5.98
C ILE A 212 -4.55 -7.14 5.31
N GLU A 213 -4.48 -7.16 3.99
CA GLU A 213 -3.18 -7.14 3.28
C GLU A 213 -2.29 -6.00 3.81
N ARG A 214 -2.87 -4.82 4.00
CA ARG A 214 -2.14 -3.66 4.53
C ARG A 214 -1.54 -3.86 5.91
N PHE A 215 -2.13 -4.72 6.74
CA PHE A 215 -1.55 -5.09 8.02
C PHE A 215 -0.17 -5.75 7.86
N PHE A 216 -0.03 -6.70 6.94
CA PHE A 216 1.23 -7.43 6.73
C PHE A 216 2.35 -6.52 6.20
N LEU A 217 1.99 -5.62 5.29
CA LEU A 217 2.92 -4.65 4.71
C LEU A 217 3.31 -3.56 5.72
N ASN A 218 2.37 -3.00 6.47
CA ASN A 218 2.68 -2.09 7.57
C ASN A 218 3.50 -2.78 8.67
N ALA A 219 3.23 -4.05 9.00
CA ALA A 219 4.03 -4.80 9.97
C ALA A 219 5.48 -4.94 9.49
N THR A 220 5.67 -5.23 8.20
CA THR A 220 6.98 -5.27 7.53
C THR A 220 7.69 -3.92 7.63
N PHE A 221 7.01 -2.83 7.28
CA PHE A 221 7.52 -1.47 7.41
C PHE A 221 7.89 -1.10 8.86
N ILE A 222 7.04 -1.40 9.83
CA ILE A 222 7.29 -1.11 11.25
C ILE A 222 8.57 -1.80 11.72
N ARG A 223 8.89 -2.98 11.21
CA ARG A 223 10.14 -3.66 11.58
C ARG A 223 11.35 -3.10 10.82
N SER A 224 11.19 -2.77 9.55
CA SER A 224 12.29 -2.34 8.67
C SER A 224 12.63 -0.85 8.81
N LYS A 225 11.68 0.01 9.19
CA LYS A 225 11.77 1.48 9.14
C LYS A 225 12.13 2.05 7.76
N THR A 226 11.96 1.24 6.72
CA THR A 226 12.17 1.62 5.31
C THR A 226 11.14 0.92 4.43
N ILE A 227 10.75 1.59 3.36
CA ILE A 227 9.72 1.15 2.40
C ILE A 227 10.14 -0.10 1.61
N TRP A 228 11.45 -0.34 1.40
CA TRP A 228 11.91 -1.36 0.45
C TRP A 228 11.39 -2.79 0.72
N PRO A 229 11.43 -3.32 1.96
CA PRO A 229 10.97 -4.68 2.20
C PRO A 229 9.45 -4.86 2.07
N SER A 230 8.65 -3.84 2.40
CA SER A 230 7.19 -3.90 2.21
C SER A 230 6.84 -3.74 0.73
N TYR A 231 7.46 -2.78 0.03
CA TYR A 231 7.30 -2.60 -1.41
C TYR A 231 7.67 -3.86 -2.21
N VAL A 232 8.79 -4.52 -1.91
CA VAL A 232 9.15 -5.78 -2.58
C VAL A 232 8.15 -6.89 -2.26
N ALA A 233 7.67 -7.00 -1.02
CA ALA A 233 6.64 -7.98 -0.67
C ALA A 233 5.33 -7.73 -1.43
N HIS A 234 4.95 -6.45 -1.58
CA HIS A 234 3.77 -6.02 -2.32
C HIS A 234 3.89 -6.37 -3.82
N MET A 235 4.98 -5.94 -4.47
CA MET A 235 5.28 -6.28 -5.88
C MET A 235 5.23 -7.79 -6.16
N VAL A 236 5.79 -8.61 -5.25
CA VAL A 236 5.80 -10.06 -5.43
C VAL A 236 4.39 -10.65 -5.24
N PHE A 237 3.61 -10.14 -4.28
CA PHE A 237 2.25 -10.60 -4.04
C PHE A 237 1.35 -10.34 -5.25
N ASP A 238 1.33 -9.11 -5.75
CA ASP A 238 0.51 -8.74 -6.91
C ASP A 238 1.00 -9.42 -8.19
N GLY A 239 2.33 -9.51 -8.37
CA GLY A 239 2.89 -10.25 -9.50
C GLY A 239 2.48 -11.72 -9.52
N LEU A 240 2.40 -12.39 -8.36
CA LEU A 240 1.87 -13.75 -8.28
C LEU A 240 0.36 -13.81 -8.55
N ALA A 241 -0.42 -12.83 -8.10
CA ALA A 241 -1.85 -12.75 -8.37
C ALA A 241 -2.11 -12.57 -9.88
N PHE A 242 -1.36 -11.69 -10.55
CA PHE A 242 -1.42 -11.49 -12.00
C PHE A 242 -0.91 -12.69 -12.78
N LEU A 243 0.13 -13.37 -12.30
CA LEU A 243 0.59 -14.62 -12.88
C LEU A 243 -0.51 -15.69 -12.81
N ALA A 244 -1.21 -15.80 -11.68
CA ALA A 244 -2.36 -16.70 -11.56
C ALA A 244 -3.48 -16.31 -12.53
N ALA A 245 -3.81 -15.02 -12.64
CA ALA A 245 -4.81 -14.52 -13.59
C ALA A 245 -4.50 -14.90 -15.04
N MET A 246 -3.22 -14.83 -15.43
CA MET A 246 -2.73 -15.23 -16.76
C MET A 246 -3.10 -16.68 -17.12
N TYR A 247 -2.98 -17.61 -16.17
CA TYR A 247 -3.22 -19.03 -16.39
C TYR A 247 -4.67 -19.47 -16.13
N TYR A 248 -5.35 -18.90 -15.14
CA TYR A 248 -6.62 -19.41 -14.64
C TYR A 248 -7.86 -18.65 -15.13
N LEU A 249 -7.72 -17.48 -15.75
CA LEU A 249 -8.84 -16.80 -16.41
C LEU A 249 -8.89 -17.19 -17.90
N PRO A 250 -9.95 -17.88 -18.35
CA PRO A 250 -10.10 -18.27 -19.75
C PRO A 250 -10.31 -17.04 -20.66
N VAL A 251 -9.82 -17.14 -21.90
CA VAL A 251 -10.24 -16.26 -22.99
C VAL A 251 -11.60 -16.78 -23.45
N HIS A 252 -12.67 -16.03 -23.17
CA HIS A 252 -13.99 -16.27 -23.75
C HIS A 252 -14.26 -15.24 -24.82
#